data_AF-A0A6B3G0D6-F1
#
_entry.id   AF-A0A6B3G0D6-F1
#
_cell.length_a   1.000
_cell.length_b   1.000
_cell.length_c   1.000
_cell.angle_alpha   90.00
_cell.angle_beta   90.00
_cell.angle_gamma   90.00
#
_symmetry.space_group_name_H-M   'P 1'
#
loop_
_entity.id
_entity.type
_entity.pdbx_description
1 polymer ?
#
loop_
_entity_poly.entity_id
_entity_poly.type
_entity_poly.pdbx_seq_one_letter_code
_entity_poly.pdbx_strand_id
1 'polypeptide(L)' 'VPSIHQIVVLSSDGLRIAMHGGDPDVADRLAAACAGLQSLAAAVATEIPYSDGLMKLVVIEVTGGFFYLMAAGTG' A
#
# COMPACT_ATOMS: atom_id res chain seq x y z
N VAL A 1 1.64 -13.69 12.05
CA VAL A 1 2.75 -12.88 12.60
C VAL A 1 2.22 -12.15 13.81
N PRO A 2 2.83 -12.28 15.00
CA PRO A 2 2.40 -11.50 16.17
C PRO A 2 2.36 -10.00 15.83
N SER A 3 1.36 -9.29 16.36
CA SER A 3 1.23 -7.82 16.22
C SER A 3 0.82 -7.25 14.84
N ILE A 4 0.45 -8.09 13.86
CA ILE A 4 -0.26 -7.57 12.66
C ILE A 4 -1.73 -7.37 13.02
N HIS A 5 -2.18 -6.11 13.00
CA HIS A 5 -3.54 -5.74 13.37
C HIS A 5 -4.54 -5.82 12.22
N GLN A 6 -4.07 -5.60 10.98
CA GLN A 6 -4.91 -5.61 9.79
C GLN A 6 -4.09 -5.96 8.55
N ILE A 7 -4.71 -6.66 7.60
CA ILE A 7 -4.17 -6.96 6.28
C ILE A 7 -5.24 -6.61 5.26
N VAL A 8 -4.87 -5.89 4.20
CA VAL A 8 -5.77 -5.51 3.11
C VAL A 8 -5.09 -5.85 1.78
N VAL A 9 -5.83 -6.53 0.91
CA VAL A 9 -5.48 -6.69 -0.51
C VAL A 9 -6.36 -5.71 -1.27
N LEU A 10 -5.76 -4.91 -2.12
CA LEU A 10 -6.44 -3.88 -2.92
C LEU A 10 -5.98 -3.93 -4.38
N SER A 11 -6.82 -3.44 -5.29
CA SER A 11 -6.49 -3.19 -6.69
C SER A 11 -5.72 -1.88 -6.87
N SER A 12 -5.09 -1.69 -8.02
CA SER A 12 -4.32 -0.47 -8.35
C SER A 12 -5.17 0.81 -8.34
N ASP A 13 -6.48 0.71 -8.57
CA ASP A 13 -7.43 1.83 -8.49
C ASP A 13 -7.91 2.14 -7.06
N GLY A 14 -7.39 1.43 -6.05
CA GLY A 14 -7.65 1.73 -4.65
C GLY A 14 -8.93 1.09 -4.08
N LEU A 15 -9.45 0.05 -4.73
CA LEU A 15 -10.58 -0.73 -4.22
C LEU A 15 -10.09 -1.94 -3.42
N ARG A 16 -10.72 -2.19 -2.27
CA ARG A 16 -10.44 -3.37 -1.44
C ARG A 16 -10.96 -4.64 -2.10
N ILE A 17 -10.08 -5.64 -2.27
CA ILE A 17 -10.39 -6.98 -2.76
C ILE A 17 -10.64 -7.93 -1.59
N ALA A 18 -9.79 -7.89 -0.57
CA ALA A 18 -9.90 -8.76 0.60
C ALA A 18 -9.32 -8.06 1.84
N MET A 19 -9.75 -8.50 3.03
CA MET A 19 -9.17 -8.02 4.28
C MET A 19 -9.20 -9.08 5.37
N HIS A 20 -8.32 -8.91 6.35
CA HIS A 20 -8.30 -9.68 7.58
C HIS A 20 -8.04 -8.76 8.78
N GLY A 21 -8.91 -8.82 9.79
CA GLY A 21 -8.88 -7.94 10.95
C GLY A 21 -9.30 -6.50 10.64
N GLY A 22 -9.40 -5.67 11.69
CA GLY A 22 -9.76 -4.25 11.55
C GLY A 22 -11.23 -4.00 11.17
N ASP A 23 -11.50 -2.74 10.80
CA ASP A 23 -12.81 -2.23 10.41
C ASP A 23 -12.88 -2.11 8.88
N PRO A 24 -13.92 -2.65 8.21
CA PRO A 24 -14.08 -2.54 6.76
C PRO A 24 -14.02 -1.11 6.21
N ASP A 25 -14.62 -0.14 6.91
CA ASP A 25 -14.63 1.25 6.46
C ASP A 25 -13.22 1.86 6.55
N VAL A 26 -12.43 1.44 7.55
CA VAL A 26 -11.01 1.81 7.65
C VAL A 26 -10.22 1.19 6.49
N ALA A 27 -10.48 -0.08 6.17
CA ALA A 27 -9.80 -0.77 5.09
C ALA A 27 -10.07 -0.13 3.72
N ASP A 28 -11.29 0.34 3.47
CA ASP A 28 -11.65 1.05 2.24
C ASP A 28 -10.96 2.43 2.15
N ARG A 29 -10.89 3.17 3.27
CA ARG A 29 -10.12 4.42 3.33
C ARG A 29 -8.62 4.20 3.10
N LEU A 30 -8.05 3.13 3.65
CA LEU A 30 -6.65 2.78 3.44
C LEU A 30 -6.39 2.38 1.99
N ALA A 31 -7.28 1.59 1.37
CA ALA A 31 -7.13 1.20 -0.03
C ALA A 31 -7.10 2.43 -0.97
N ALA A 32 -7.99 3.39 -0.75
CA ALA A 32 -7.98 4.66 -1.50
C ALA A 32 -6.68 5.45 -1.29
N ALA A 33 -6.18 5.54 -0.06
CA ALA A 33 -4.90 6.20 0.23
C ALA A 33 -3.72 5.50 -0.45
N CYS A 34 -3.72 4.16 -0.50
CA CYS A 34 -2.69 3.37 -1.15
C CYS A 34 -2.60 3.64 -2.66
N ALA A 35 -3.71 3.93 -3.35
CA ALA A 35 -3.66 4.33 -4.76
C ALA A 35 -2.88 5.64 -4.95
N GLY A 36 -3.09 6.61 -4.04
CA GLY A 36 -2.32 7.85 -4.02
C GLY A 36 -0.83 7.63 -3.73
N LEU A 37 -0.50 6.77 -2.76
CA LEU A 37 0.90 6.42 -2.46
C LEU A 37 1.58 5.71 -3.62
N GLN A 38 0.89 4.80 -4.31
CA GLN A 38 1.40 4.14 -5.51
C GLN A 38 1.67 5.15 -6.64
N SER A 39 0.73 6.08 -6.88
CA SER A 39 0.93 7.13 -7.88
C SER A 39 2.12 8.02 -7.56
N LEU A 40 2.32 8.40 -6.30
CA LEU A 40 3.47 9.19 -5.88
C LEU A 40 4.78 8.41 -6.03
N ALA A 41 4.80 7.13 -5.62
CA ALA A 41 5.96 6.27 -5.77
C ALA A 41 6.36 6.09 -7.24
N ALA A 42 5.38 5.91 -8.13
CA ALA A 42 5.60 5.83 -9.58
C ALA A 42 6.20 7.15 -10.13
N ALA A 43 5.73 8.31 -9.68
CA ALA A 43 6.29 9.60 -10.07
C ALA A 43 7.73 9.79 -9.55
N VAL A 44 8.02 9.40 -8.31
CA VAL A 44 9.41 9.44 -7.79
C VAL A 44 10.30 8.48 -8.58
N ALA A 45 9.78 7.33 -8.98
CA ALA A 45 10.52 6.33 -9.72
C ALA A 45 10.99 6.83 -11.10
N THR A 46 10.34 7.82 -11.72
CA THR A 46 10.81 8.41 -12.99
C THR A 46 12.05 9.28 -12.84
N GLU A 47 12.32 9.78 -11.63
CA GLU A 47 13.47 10.64 -11.34
C GLU A 47 14.73 9.83 -10.98
N ILE A 48 14.60 8.51 -10.80
CA ILE A 48 15.70 7.64 -10.37
C ILE A 48 16.31 6.93 -11.59
N PRO A 49 17.62 7.14 -11.88
CA PRO A 49 18.28 6.42 -12.96
C PRO A 49 18.20 4.90 -12.79
N TYR A 50 17.97 4.19 -13.91
CA TYR A 50 17.85 2.72 -13.95
C TYR A 50 16.68 2.13 -13.16
N SER A 51 15.73 2.96 -12.73
CA SER A 51 14.47 2.51 -12.16
C SER A 51 13.65 1.74 -13.20
N ASP A 52 12.97 0.68 -12.75
CA ASP A 52 11.98 -0.05 -13.54
C ASP A 52 10.59 0.63 -13.52
N GLY A 53 10.46 1.75 -12.80
CA GLY A 53 9.21 2.50 -12.66
C GLY A 53 8.20 1.83 -11.71
N LEU A 54 8.55 0.69 -11.10
CA LEU A 54 7.62 -0.11 -10.31
C LEU A 54 7.84 0.11 -8.81
N MET A 55 6.74 0.37 -8.10
CA MET A 55 6.75 0.43 -6.64
C MET A 55 6.95 -0.98 -6.06
N LYS A 56 8.08 -1.21 -5.39
CA LYS A 56 8.34 -2.48 -4.68
C LYS A 56 7.76 -2.48 -3.27
N LEU A 57 7.99 -1.40 -2.52
CA LEU A 57 7.58 -1.27 -1.13
C LEU A 57 7.48 0.21 -0.73
N VAL A 58 6.44 0.55 0.01
CA VAL A 58 6.30 1.78 0.79
C VAL A 58 6.19 1.39 2.26
N VAL A 59 7.00 2.02 3.11
CA VAL A 59 6.93 1.88 4.56
C VAL A 59 6.66 3.24 5.17
N ILE A 60 5.67 3.30 6.06
CA ILE A 60 5.43 4.47 6.90
C ILE A 60 5.62 4.04 8.34
N GLU A 61 6.63 4.61 8.99
CA GLU A 61 6.86 4.46 10.43
C GLU A 61 6.23 5.63 11.16
N VAL A 62 5.44 5.31 12.19
CA VAL A 62 4.81 6.29 13.06
C VAL A 62 4.98 5.85 14.50
N THR A 63 4.82 6.79 15.44
CA THR A 63 4.70 6.41 16.85
C THR A 63 3.57 5.40 17.00
N GLY A 64 3.90 4.20 17.48
CA GLY A 64 2.94 3.11 17.67
C GLY A 64 2.96 2.01 16.61
N GLY A 65 3.77 2.11 15.55
CA GLY A 65 3.99 0.99 14.66
C GLY A 65 4.36 1.35 13.22
N PHE A 66 4.15 0.37 12.34
CA PHE A 66 4.53 0.43 10.93
C PHE A 66 3.34 0.13 10.03
N PHE A 67 3.31 0.80 8.89
CA PHE A 67 2.42 0.50 7.77
C PHE A 67 3.26 0.07 6.57
N TYR A 68 2.88 -1.04 5.95
CA TYR A 68 3.56 -1.61 4.80
C TYR A 68 2.60 -1.69 3.62
N LEU A 69 3.03 -1.21 2.46
CA LEU A 69 2.33 -1.34 1.19
C LEU A 69 3.31 -1.91 0.16
N MET A 70 2.95 -3.02 -0.46
CA MET A 70 3.80 -3.74 -1.42
C MET A 70 2.97 -4.25 -2.59
N ALA A 71 3.63 -4.42 -3.74
CA ALA A 71 2.98 -5.02 -4.91
C ALA A 71 2.54 -6.45 -4.58
N ALA A 72 1.24 -6.74 -4.77
CA ALA A 72 0.64 -8.05 -4.52
C ALA A 72 0.36 -8.85 -5.80
N GLY A 73 0.79 -8.33 -6.96
CA GLY A 73 0.56 -8.92 -8.27
C GLY A 73 0.81 -7.90 -9.39
N THR A 74 0.33 -8.18 -10.58
CA THR A 74 0.39 -7.27 -11.75
C THR A 74 -0.74 -6.24 -11.80
N GLY A 75 -1.53 -6.17 -10.71
CA GLY A 75 -2.81 -5.47 -10.64
C GLY A 75 -2.68 -3.96 -10.71
#